data_AF-A0A962U4J8-F1
#
_entry.id   AF-A0A962U4J8-F1
#
_cell.length_a   1.000
_cell.length_b   1.000
_cell.length_c   1.000
_cell.angle_alpha   90.00
_cell.angle_beta   90.00
_cell.angle_gamma   90.00
#
_symmetry.space_group_name_H-M   'P 1'
#
loop_
_entity.id
_entity.type
_entity.pdbx_description
1 polymer ?
#
loop_
_entity_poly.entity_id
_entity_poly.type
_entity_poly.pdbx_seq_one_letter_code
_entity_poly.pdbx_strand_id
1 'polypeptide(L)' 'ILLCLEGELRTELADGRVFTLTPGMSYQVADNAEPHRSSTAMGAKLFVVD' A
#
# COMPACT_ATOMS: atom_id res chain seq x y z
N ILE A 1 -2.77 8.29 5.63
CA ILE A 1 -2.69 8.16 4.14
C ILE A 1 -1.36 7.54 3.69
N LEU A 2 -1.37 6.61 2.71
CA LEU A 2 -0.18 6.09 2.04
C LEU A 2 -0.25 6.34 0.51
N LEU A 3 0.72 7.05 -0.05
CA LEU A 3 0.84 7.39 -1.48
C LEU A 3 2.13 6.79 -2.07
N CYS A 4 2.01 6.10 -3.22
CA CYS A 4 3.16 5.63 -3.98
C CYS A 4 3.69 6.74 -4.89
N LEU A 5 4.95 7.14 -4.68
CA LEU A 5 5.63 8.15 -5.51
C LEU A 5 6.39 7.50 -6.66
N GLU A 6 7.03 6.35 -6.42
CA GLU A 6 7.86 5.62 -7.38
C GLU A 6 7.79 4.11 -7.07
N GLY A 7 8.00 3.26 -8.07
CA GLY A 7 8.03 1.80 -7.94
C GLY A 7 6.63 1.15 -7.84
N GLU A 8 6.58 -0.05 -7.26
CA GLU A 8 5.34 -0.83 -7.09
C GLU A 8 5.25 -1.39 -5.67
N LEU A 9 4.06 -1.33 -5.07
CA LEU A 9 3.78 -1.92 -3.77
C LEU A 9 2.57 -2.88 -3.86
N ARG A 10 2.80 -4.17 -3.56
CA ARG A 10 1.76 -5.19 -3.45
C ARG A 10 1.29 -5.27 -2.00
N THR A 11 0.02 -4.96 -1.75
CA THR A 11 -0.63 -5.04 -0.44
C THR A 11 -1.61 -6.18 -0.42
N GLU A 12 -1.47 -7.07 0.57
CA GLU A 12 -2.37 -8.19 0.83
C GLU A 12 -3.16 -7.92 2.11
N LEU A 13 -4.48 -8.09 2.04
CA LEU A 13 -5.40 -7.97 3.18
C LEU A 13 -5.63 -9.34 3.82
N ALA A 14 -6.08 -9.33 5.08
CA ALA A 14 -6.37 -10.57 5.82
C ALA A 14 -7.42 -11.49 5.16
N ASP A 15 -8.30 -10.94 4.30
CA ASP A 15 -9.30 -11.69 3.55
C ASP A 15 -8.78 -12.28 2.22
N GLY A 16 -7.49 -12.09 1.93
CA GLY A 16 -6.83 -12.59 0.72
C GLY A 16 -6.93 -11.68 -0.49
N ARG A 17 -7.60 -10.52 -0.40
CA ARG A 17 -7.54 -9.52 -1.48
C ARG A 17 -6.13 -8.96 -1.61
N VAL A 18 -5.74 -8.72 -2.86
CA VAL A 18 -4.42 -8.19 -3.21
C VAL A 18 -4.59 -6.96 -4.08
N PHE A 19 -3.89 -5.89 -3.70
CA PHE A 19 -3.87 -4.62 -4.41
C PHE A 19 -2.44 -4.29 -4.81
N THR A 20 -2.27 -3.81 -6.03
CA THR A 20 -0.99 -3.25 -6.49
C THR A 20 -1.13 -1.74 -6.57
N LEU A 21 -0.30 -1.02 -5.82
CA LEU A 21 -0.14 0.42 -5.93
C LEU A 21 1.00 0.74 -6.89
N THR A 22 0.70 1.58 -7.88
CA THR A 22 1.67 2.18 -8.80
C THR A 22 1.83 3.68 -8.51
N PRO A 23 2.81 4.37 -9.11
CA PRO A 23 3.02 5.80 -8.86
C PRO A 23 1.75 6.63 -9.09
N GLY A 24 1.45 7.51 -8.14
CA GLY A 24 0.23 8.33 -8.13
C GLY A 24 -0.98 7.68 -7.45
N MET A 25 -0.93 6.37 -7.13
CA MET A 25 -1.99 5.70 -6.38
C MET A 25 -1.79 5.82 -4.88
N SER A 26 -2.89 5.89 -4.14
CA SER A 26 -2.88 5.93 -2.68
C SER A 26 -3.98 5.06 -2.09
N TYR A 27 -3.80 4.66 -0.82
CA TYR A 27 -4.90 4.19 0.01
C TYR A 27 -4.90 4.86 1.37
N GLN A 28 -6.09 4.90 1.96
CA GLN A 28 -6.34 5.44 3.31
C GLN A 28 -6.31 4.27 4.28
N VAL A 29 -5.62 4.44 5.41
CA VAL A 29 -5.74 3.55 6.56
C VAL A 29 -6.60 4.29 7.57
N ALA A 30 -7.54 3.58 8.19
CA ALA A 30 -8.40 4.10 9.23
C ALA A 30 -8.30 3.22 10.47
N ASP A 31 -8.79 3.71 11.60
CA ASP A 31 -8.94 2.89 12.81
C ASP A 31 -9.81 1.67 12.49
N ASN A 32 -9.36 0.49 12.93
CA ASN A 32 -9.98 -0.81 12.62
C ASN A 32 -10.04 -1.16 11.11
N ALA A 33 -9.20 -0.54 10.28
CA ALA A 33 -9.00 -1.04 8.92
C ALA A 33 -8.44 -2.46 8.94
N GLU A 34 -8.72 -3.21 7.87
CA GLU A 34 -8.27 -4.59 7.72
C GLU A 34 -6.75 -4.68 7.86
N PRO A 35 -6.23 -5.64 8.67
CA PRO A 35 -4.80 -5.88 8.74
C PRO A 35 -4.25 -6.12 7.35
N HIS A 36 -3.17 -5.43 7.02
CA HIS A 36 -2.59 -5.44 5.70
C HIS A 36 -1.08 -5.66 5.79
N ARG A 37 -0.55 -6.35 4.78
CA ARG A 37 0.88 -6.59 4.62
C ARG A 37 1.30 -6.17 3.23
N SER A 38 2.22 -5.20 3.16
CA SER A 38 2.76 -4.71 1.90
C SER A 38 4.15 -5.28 1.63
N SER A 39 4.44 -5.52 0.36
CA SER A 39 5.73 -6.06 -0.12
C SER A 39 6.04 -5.53 -1.52
N THR A 40 7.31 -5.55 -1.89
CA THR A 40 7.77 -5.13 -3.23
C THR A 40 8.96 -5.97 -3.66
N ALA A 41 9.04 -6.28 -4.96
CA ALA A 41 10.16 -7.01 -5.55
C ALA A 41 11.28 -6.08 -6.04
N MET A 42 10.93 -4.85 -6.42
CA MET A 42 11.86 -3.89 -7.05
C MET A 42 12.12 -2.64 -6.22
N GLY A 43 11.41 -2.48 -5.10
CA GLY A 43 11.43 -1.26 -4.29
C GLY A 43 10.27 -0.33 -4.60
N ALA A 44 9.96 0.54 -3.65
CA ALA A 44 8.97 1.60 -3.79
C ALA A 44 9.37 2.80 -2.95
N LYS A 45 9.04 4.00 -3.44
CA LYS A 45 9.15 5.25 -2.67
C LYS A 45 7.77 5.65 -2.23
N LEU A 46 7.57 5.76 -0.93
CA LEU A 46 6.27 6.01 -0.33
C LEU A 46 6.27 7.35 0.38
N PHE A 47 5.15 8.06 0.28
CA PHE A 47 4.82 9.18 1.13
C PHE A 47 3.73 8.72 2.11
N VAL A 48 4.03 8.79 3.40
CA VAL A 48 3.14 8.33 4.47
C VAL A 48 2.83 9.51 5.37
N VAL A 49 1.53 9.70 5.62
CA VAL A 49 0.99 10.66 6.59
C VAL A 49 0.13 9.86 7.53
N ASP A 50 0.25 10.11 8.83
CA ASP A 50 -0.69 9.60 9.83
C ASP A 50 -2.06 10.28 9.64
#